data_AF-A0AAN7K9P1-F1
#
_entry.id   AF-A0AAN7K9P1-F1
#
_cell.length_a   1.000
_cell.length_b   1.000
_cell.length_c   1.000
_cell.angle_alpha   90.00
_cell.angle_beta   90.00
_cell.angle_gamma   90.00
#
_symmetry.space_group_name_H-M   'P 1'
#
loop_
_entity.id
_entity.type
_entity.pdbx_description
1 polymer ?
#
loop_
_entity_poly.entity_id
_entity_poly.type
_entity_poly.pdbx_seq_one_letter_code
_entity_poly.pdbx_strand_id
1 'polypeptide(L)'
;MAINNNLVEVLQANRWMNIPWKKLQVGDIIKVKQDDFFPADLLFLASTNADGVCYIETSNLDGETNLKIRKALERTWDYSTSEKGAEFKGEVQCEQPNNSLYTFTGNLVFQKQGCSLRNTQYIVASVIFTGHKTKVMMNAMNVPSKRSTLERKLDKLILTLLGTLFLMCFIGAIGSGVFIDRKYWYLGLSKGVEAQFNPDRRIVVAAATILTLVTLFSTIIPISLYFSIEMIKVFQSTQFINKDLHMYHAETNTPALARTSNLNEELGQIEYIFSDKTGTLIRNMMDFFKCSIGGVVYGTGITEIEIGGAEWTGEIVEM
;
A
#
# COMPACT_ATOMS: atom_id res chain seq x y z
N MET A 1 2.22 5.30 8.76
CA MET A 1 2.12 6.06 10.04
C MET A 1 2.97 7.34 10.08
N ALA A 2 3.97 7.53 9.20
CA ALA A 2 4.82 8.73 9.24
C ALA A 2 4.11 10.03 8.80
N ILE A 3 3.28 9.97 7.75
CA ILE A 3 2.66 11.16 7.14
C ILE A 3 1.75 11.92 8.11
N ASN A 4 0.95 11.23 8.92
CA ASN A 4 0.00 11.88 9.86
C ASN A 4 0.67 12.56 11.08
N ASN A 5 2.00 12.42 11.24
CA ASN A 5 2.76 13.12 12.26
C ASN A 5 3.44 14.38 11.71
N ASN A 6 3.35 14.66 10.41
CA ASN A 6 3.78 15.94 9.85
C ASN A 6 3.02 17.09 10.54
N LEU A 7 3.67 18.23 10.66
CA LEU A 7 3.13 19.41 11.31
C LEU A 7 2.48 20.33 10.27
N VAL A 8 1.42 21.02 10.65
CA VAL A 8 0.82 22.11 9.87
C VAL A 8 0.44 23.27 10.79
N GLU A 9 0.49 24.49 10.27
CA GLU A 9 0.08 25.69 11.00
C GLU A 9 -1.44 25.80 11.00
N VAL A 10 -2.07 25.74 12.19
CA VAL A 10 -3.51 25.92 12.39
C VAL A 10 -3.75 27.23 13.14
N LEU A 11 -4.78 27.97 12.75
CA LEU A 11 -5.19 29.22 13.40
C LEU A 11 -5.99 28.89 14.67
N GLN A 12 -5.43 29.20 15.83
CA GLN A 12 -6.10 29.05 17.13
C GLN A 12 -5.89 30.31 17.97
N ALA A 13 -6.98 30.85 18.54
CA ALA A 13 -6.93 32.06 19.38
C ALA A 13 -6.12 33.21 18.76
N ASN A 14 -6.33 33.47 17.47
CA ASN A 14 -5.68 34.53 16.70
C ASN A 14 -4.15 34.37 16.49
N ARG A 15 -3.61 33.16 16.70
CA ARG A 15 -2.20 32.81 16.47
C ARG A 15 -2.07 31.54 15.64
N TRP A 16 -1.02 31.46 14.84
CA TRP A 16 -0.66 30.24 14.11
C TRP A 16 0.10 29.30 15.04
N MET A 17 -0.40 28.08 15.20
CA MET A 17 0.23 27.04 16.01
C MET A 17 0.50 25.79 15.18
N ASN A 18 1.67 25.19 15.37
CA ASN A 18 2.03 23.94 14.71
C ASN A 18 1.34 22.77 15.40
N ILE A 19 0.52 22.04 14.65
CA ILE A 19 -0.23 20.89 15.13
C ILE A 19 0.03 19.70 14.20
N PRO A 20 0.20 18.47 14.73
CA PRO A 20 0.35 17.28 13.89
C PRO A 20 -0.94 16.97 13.13
N TRP A 21 -0.83 16.50 11.87
CA TRP A 21 -1.96 16.27 10.98
C TRP A 21 -3.06 15.40 11.58
N LYS A 22 -2.71 14.41 12.42
CA LYS A 22 -3.68 13.55 13.13
C LYS A 22 -4.67 14.29 14.05
N LYS A 23 -4.39 15.53 14.43
CA LYS A 23 -5.25 16.35 15.30
C LYS A 23 -6.12 17.35 14.51
N LEU A 24 -5.98 17.43 13.19
CA LEU A 24 -6.80 18.31 12.35
C LEU A 24 -8.27 17.92 12.41
N GLN A 25 -9.13 18.93 12.55
CA GLN A 25 -10.57 18.78 12.54
C GLN A 25 -11.20 19.55 11.38
N VAL A 26 -12.41 19.13 11.00
CA VAL A 26 -13.19 19.83 9.97
C VAL A 26 -13.53 21.24 10.49
N GLY A 27 -13.34 22.24 9.64
CA GLY A 27 -13.53 23.65 9.99
C GLY A 27 -12.27 24.35 10.50
N ASP A 28 -11.18 23.62 10.81
CA ASP A 28 -9.91 24.24 11.15
C ASP A 28 -9.42 25.10 9.97
N ILE A 29 -8.94 26.31 10.28
CA ILE A 29 -8.27 27.17 9.31
C ILE A 29 -6.79 26.88 9.38
N ILE A 30 -6.21 26.46 8.27
CA ILE A 30 -4.81 26.08 8.18
C ILE A 30 -4.06 26.93 7.18
N LYS A 31 -2.76 27.03 7.43
CA LYS A 31 -1.80 27.68 6.55
C LYS A 31 -0.83 26.63 6.00
N VAL A 32 -0.80 26.53 4.69
CA VAL A 32 0.10 25.62 3.96
C VAL A 32 1.21 26.46 3.33
N LYS A 33 2.46 26.07 3.56
CA LYS A 33 3.64 26.76 3.02
C LYS A 33 3.98 26.19 1.64
N GLN A 34 4.88 26.89 0.94
CA GLN A 34 5.41 26.42 -0.33
C GLN A 34 6.10 25.05 -0.15
N ASP A 35 5.93 24.17 -1.13
CA ASP A 35 6.49 22.81 -1.20
C ASP A 35 6.00 21.83 -0.11
N ASP A 36 5.06 22.23 0.75
CA ASP A 36 4.42 21.35 1.73
C ASP A 36 3.25 20.56 1.12
N PHE A 37 3.08 19.33 1.59
CA PHE A 37 1.95 18.49 1.21
C PHE A 37 0.64 18.94 1.87
N PHE A 38 -0.47 18.78 1.15
CA PHE A 38 -1.81 19.04 1.69
C PHE A 38 -2.23 17.95 2.70
N PRO A 39 -2.61 18.32 3.94
CA PRO A 39 -2.96 17.34 4.98
C PRO A 39 -4.38 16.77 4.85
N ALA A 40 -5.25 17.45 4.11
CA ALA A 40 -6.70 17.22 4.04
C ALA A 40 -7.27 17.87 2.77
N ASP A 41 -8.55 17.65 2.47
CA ASP A 41 -9.23 18.38 1.39
C ASP A 41 -9.61 19.77 1.92
N LEU A 42 -9.13 20.83 1.27
CA LEU A 42 -9.22 22.21 1.76
C LEU A 42 -10.06 23.11 0.84
N LEU A 43 -10.83 24.01 1.45
CA LEU A 43 -11.42 25.16 0.79
C LEU A 43 -10.39 26.28 0.74
N PHE A 44 -9.92 26.61 -0.44
CA PHE A 44 -8.94 27.69 -0.63
C PHE A 44 -9.58 29.07 -0.37
N LEU A 45 -9.17 29.74 0.71
CA LEU A 45 -9.75 31.01 1.15
C LEU A 45 -8.96 32.21 0.63
N ALA A 46 -7.65 32.22 0.88
CA ALA A 46 -6.80 33.33 0.48
C ALA A 46 -5.44 32.82 0.02
N SER A 47 -5.04 33.29 -1.14
CA SER A 47 -3.64 33.42 -1.47
C SER A 47 -3.25 34.82 -0.97
N THR A 48 -2.09 34.95 -0.38
CA THR A 48 -0.98 34.74 -1.25
C THR A 48 -0.80 35.80 -2.37
N ASN A 49 -0.71 35.30 -3.60
CA ASN A 49 -0.68 36.12 -4.79
C ASN A 49 -1.87 37.11 -4.87
N ALA A 50 -1.63 38.27 -5.47
CA ALA A 50 -2.63 39.35 -5.58
C ALA A 50 -3.90 38.93 -6.36
N ASP A 51 -3.78 37.94 -7.25
CA ASP A 51 -4.91 37.42 -8.04
C ASP A 51 -5.69 36.32 -7.31
N GLY A 52 -5.36 36.03 -6.04
CA GLY A 52 -5.95 34.95 -5.26
C GLY A 52 -5.70 33.57 -5.85
N VAL A 53 -4.62 33.42 -6.63
CA VAL A 53 -4.27 32.19 -7.33
C VAL A 53 -3.20 31.40 -6.55
N CYS A 54 -3.31 30.08 -6.55
CA CYS A 54 -2.24 29.17 -6.19
C CYS A 54 -2.01 28.13 -7.29
N TYR A 55 -0.80 27.58 -7.31
CA TYR A 55 -0.40 26.52 -8.22
C TYR A 55 -0.28 25.24 -7.41
N ILE A 56 -0.93 24.17 -7.87
CA ILE A 56 -0.87 22.87 -7.23
C ILE A 56 -0.24 21.86 -8.18
N GLU A 57 0.65 21.04 -7.66
CA GLU A 57 1.17 19.87 -8.37
C GLU A 57 0.25 18.67 -8.07
N THR A 58 -0.27 18.02 -9.11
CA THR A 58 -1.13 16.82 -8.97
C THR A 58 -0.46 15.55 -9.48
N SER A 59 0.86 15.56 -9.69
CA SER A 59 1.63 14.41 -10.16
C SER A 59 1.37 13.13 -9.34
N ASN A 60 1.19 13.27 -8.02
CA ASN A 60 0.88 12.15 -7.12
C ASN A 60 -0.58 11.63 -7.19
N LEU A 61 -1.49 12.35 -7.86
CA LEU A 61 -2.93 12.03 -7.95
C LEU A 61 -3.33 11.53 -9.33
N ASP A 62 -2.90 12.22 -10.39
CA ASP A 62 -3.29 11.95 -11.77
C ASP A 62 -2.10 11.80 -12.73
N GLY A 63 -0.86 11.90 -12.24
CA GLY A 63 0.35 11.77 -13.06
C GLY A 63 0.60 12.97 -13.97
N GLU A 64 -0.13 14.07 -13.84
CA GLU A 64 0.13 15.28 -14.61
C GLU A 64 1.30 16.09 -14.00
N THR A 65 2.27 16.49 -14.83
CA THR A 65 3.45 17.29 -14.42
C THR A 65 3.20 18.80 -14.46
N ASN A 66 2.10 19.23 -15.08
CA ASN A 66 1.76 20.64 -15.17
C ASN A 66 1.20 21.14 -13.84
N LEU A 67 1.63 22.33 -13.43
CA LEU A 67 1.06 23.01 -12.29
C LEU A 67 -0.38 23.45 -12.61
N LYS A 68 -1.35 22.93 -11.86
CA LYS A 68 -2.76 23.30 -12.01
C LYS A 68 -3.03 24.59 -11.24
N ILE A 69 -3.69 25.52 -11.91
CA ILE A 69 -4.07 26.81 -11.33
C ILE A 69 -5.37 26.63 -10.53
N ARG A 70 -5.37 27.05 -9.27
CA ARG A 70 -6.58 27.14 -8.44
C ARG A 70 -6.75 28.58 -7.98
N LYS A 71 -7.99 29.08 -8.02
CA LYS A 71 -8.33 30.46 -7.63
C LYS A 71 -9.24 30.43 -6.40
N ALA A 72 -8.89 31.21 -5.39
CA ALA A 72 -9.73 31.45 -4.22
C ALA A 72 -10.90 32.36 -4.60
N LEU A 73 -12.01 32.27 -3.85
CA LEU A 73 -13.13 33.18 -4.06
C LEU A 73 -12.68 34.62 -3.80
N GLU A 74 -13.01 35.54 -4.70
CA GLU A 74 -12.60 36.96 -4.60
C GLU A 74 -13.06 37.61 -3.29
N ARG A 75 -14.17 37.13 -2.73
CA ARG A 75 -14.72 37.59 -1.45
C ARG A 75 -13.91 37.16 -0.23
N THR A 76 -12.99 36.20 -0.36
CA THR A 76 -12.25 35.62 0.77
C THR A 76 -10.76 35.98 0.79
N TRP A 77 -10.27 36.77 -0.17
CA TRP A 77 -8.85 37.13 -0.28
C TRP A 77 -8.31 37.89 0.95
N ASP A 78 -9.18 38.58 1.67
CA ASP A 78 -8.84 39.33 2.87
C ASP A 78 -8.43 38.45 4.07
N TYR A 79 -8.75 37.15 4.05
CA TYR A 79 -8.51 36.23 5.17
C TYR A 79 -7.07 35.69 5.26
N SER A 80 -6.10 36.36 4.64
CA SER A 80 -4.68 35.97 4.67
C SER A 80 -4.03 36.16 6.05
N THR A 81 -4.42 37.21 6.78
CA THR A 81 -3.87 37.55 8.11
C THR A 81 -4.57 36.76 9.22
N SER A 82 -3.85 36.41 10.30
CA SER A 82 -4.44 35.70 11.45
C SER A 82 -5.64 36.41 12.06
N GLU A 83 -5.59 37.73 12.15
CA GLU A 83 -6.64 38.60 12.71
C GLU A 83 -7.94 38.49 11.91
N LYS A 84 -7.87 38.73 10.60
CA LYS A 84 -9.03 38.60 9.71
C LYS A 84 -9.49 37.15 9.63
N GLY A 85 -8.56 36.18 9.58
CA GLY A 85 -8.88 34.76 9.56
C GLY A 85 -9.68 34.31 10.78
N ALA A 86 -9.40 34.88 11.97
CA ALA A 86 -10.16 34.58 13.19
C ALA A 86 -11.57 35.18 13.18
N GLU A 87 -11.79 36.24 12.39
CA GLU A 87 -13.12 36.84 12.18
C GLU A 87 -13.95 36.11 11.12
N PHE A 88 -13.35 35.15 10.39
CA PHE A 88 -14.03 34.36 9.37
C PHE A 88 -15.23 33.62 9.97
N LYS A 89 -16.43 34.03 9.57
CA LYS A 89 -17.70 33.37 9.91
C LYS A 89 -18.46 33.08 8.63
N GLY A 90 -18.41 31.83 8.21
CA GLY A 90 -19.15 31.33 7.06
C GLY A 90 -19.58 29.89 7.30
N GLU A 91 -20.68 29.50 6.67
CA GLU A 91 -21.15 28.13 6.63
C GLU A 91 -20.84 27.55 5.25
N VAL A 92 -20.11 26.43 5.21
CA VAL A 92 -19.82 25.72 3.97
C VAL A 92 -20.78 24.54 3.85
N GLN A 93 -21.73 24.64 2.92
CA GLN A 93 -22.63 23.54 2.58
C GLN A 93 -22.07 22.84 1.35
N CYS A 94 -21.57 21.61 1.50
CA CYS A 94 -21.00 20.85 0.41
C CYS A 94 -21.71 19.51 0.23
N GLU A 95 -21.53 18.93 -0.94
CA GLU A 95 -21.96 17.56 -1.21
C GLU A 95 -21.30 16.54 -0.27
N GLN A 96 -21.91 15.36 -0.15
CA GLN A 96 -21.28 14.27 0.61
C GLN A 96 -19.96 13.86 -0.06
N PRO A 97 -18.96 13.42 0.74
CA PRO A 97 -17.71 12.91 0.21
C PRO A 97 -17.93 11.85 -0.88
N ASN A 98 -17.32 12.06 -2.04
CA ASN A 98 -17.38 11.16 -3.19
C ASN A 98 -15.98 10.92 -3.76
N ASN A 99 -15.84 9.89 -4.60
CA ASN A 99 -14.57 9.51 -5.22
C ASN A 99 -14.24 10.28 -6.51
N SER A 100 -15.10 11.19 -6.97
CA SER A 100 -14.84 11.97 -8.18
C SER A 100 -13.79 13.04 -7.91
N LEU A 101 -12.58 12.85 -8.46
CA LEU A 101 -11.45 13.77 -8.25
C LEU A 101 -11.69 15.16 -8.85
N TYR A 102 -12.42 15.23 -9.97
CA TYR A 102 -12.55 16.47 -10.75
C TYR A 102 -13.77 17.32 -10.38
N THR A 103 -14.79 16.75 -9.75
CA THR A 103 -16.03 17.47 -9.44
C THR A 103 -16.15 17.70 -7.94
N PHE A 104 -16.29 18.96 -7.53
CA PHE A 104 -16.65 19.31 -6.16
C PHE A 104 -17.73 20.38 -6.20
N THR A 105 -18.85 20.13 -5.54
CA THR A 105 -19.96 21.10 -5.43
C THR A 105 -20.13 21.54 -3.98
N GLY A 106 -20.02 22.84 -3.74
CA GLY A 106 -20.26 23.43 -2.44
C GLY A 106 -20.62 24.91 -2.52
N ASN A 107 -21.46 25.33 -1.59
CA ASN A 107 -21.91 26.70 -1.39
C ASN A 107 -21.29 27.25 -0.11
N LEU A 108 -20.62 28.39 -0.23
CA LEU A 108 -20.14 29.15 0.92
C LEU A 108 -21.17 30.25 1.23
N VAL A 109 -21.85 30.15 2.37
CA VAL A 109 -22.82 31.13 2.85
C VAL A 109 -22.12 32.09 3.82
N PHE A 110 -22.11 33.39 3.47
CA PHE A 110 -21.41 34.45 4.19
C PHE A 110 -22.35 35.57 4.64
N GLN A 111 -22.07 36.21 5.78
CA GLN A 111 -22.92 37.26 6.34
C GLN A 111 -22.48 38.73 6.11
N LYS A 112 -21.36 39.08 5.44
CA LYS A 112 -21.04 40.50 5.10
C LYS A 112 -19.90 40.74 4.07
N GLN A 113 -19.85 42.00 3.56
CA GLN A 113 -19.10 42.56 2.41
C GLN A 113 -17.68 43.08 2.69
N GLY A 114 -16.78 43.06 1.69
CA GLY A 114 -15.68 44.03 1.51
C GLY A 114 -14.31 43.44 1.09
N CYS A 115 -13.80 43.85 -0.08
CA CYS A 115 -12.46 43.56 -0.65
C CYS A 115 -11.36 44.48 -0.02
N SER A 116 -10.03 44.37 -0.20
CA SER A 116 -9.14 43.65 -1.12
C SER A 116 -7.76 43.44 -0.46
N LEU A 117 -6.93 42.51 -0.96
CA LEU A 117 -5.52 42.34 -0.54
C LEU A 117 -4.54 42.11 -1.72
N ARG A 118 -3.24 42.33 -1.48
CA ARG A 118 -2.12 42.20 -2.43
C ARG A 118 -0.99 41.27 -1.90
N ASN A 119 -0.38 40.53 -2.84
CA ASN A 119 1.02 40.07 -2.96
C ASN A 119 1.61 39.22 -1.82
N THR A 120 1.79 37.89 -1.94
CA THR A 120 2.40 37.13 -0.83
C THR A 120 2.89 35.69 -1.26
N GLN A 121 3.30 34.86 -0.26
CA GLN A 121 4.10 33.61 -0.33
C GLN A 121 3.50 32.26 0.23
N TYR A 122 2.32 32.22 0.85
CA TYR A 122 1.62 31.05 1.45
C TYR A 122 0.12 30.92 1.05
N ILE A 123 -0.66 29.97 1.57
CA ILE A 123 -2.13 30.00 1.40
C ILE A 123 -2.84 29.83 2.75
N VAL A 124 -4.04 30.40 2.89
CA VAL A 124 -4.96 30.15 4.00
C VAL A 124 -6.17 29.40 3.45
N ALA A 125 -6.54 28.30 4.10
CA ALA A 125 -7.60 27.42 3.66
C ALA A 125 -8.37 26.82 4.85
N SER A 126 -9.66 26.51 4.66
CA SER A 126 -10.48 25.82 5.67
C SER A 126 -10.61 24.34 5.35
N VAL A 127 -10.45 23.47 6.35
CA VAL A 127 -10.52 22.02 6.17
C VAL A 127 -11.97 21.56 5.93
N ILE A 128 -12.25 20.95 4.78
CA ILE A 128 -13.58 20.42 4.42
C ILE A 128 -13.70 18.94 4.81
N PHE A 129 -12.77 18.10 4.35
CA PHE A 129 -12.78 16.65 4.64
C PHE A 129 -11.46 16.21 5.25
N THR A 130 -11.52 15.36 6.28
CA THR A 130 -10.34 14.79 6.96
C THR A 130 -10.32 13.25 6.92
N GLY A 131 -9.12 12.69 6.96
CA GLY A 131 -8.89 11.25 7.12
C GLY A 131 -9.51 10.40 6.00
N HIS A 132 -10.29 9.37 6.37
CA HIS A 132 -10.94 8.46 5.42
C HIS A 132 -12.02 9.11 4.54
N LYS A 133 -12.41 10.35 4.84
CA LYS A 133 -13.39 11.09 4.03
C LYS A 133 -12.74 11.93 2.93
N THR A 134 -11.41 12.03 2.88
CA THR A 134 -10.73 12.75 1.78
C THR A 134 -10.87 11.99 0.47
N LYS A 135 -10.92 12.71 -0.65
CA LYS A 135 -11.02 12.09 -1.97
C LYS A 135 -9.87 11.15 -2.29
N VAL A 136 -8.66 11.47 -1.80
CA VAL A 136 -7.48 10.62 -1.93
C VAL A 136 -7.69 9.28 -1.23
N MET A 137 -8.15 9.30 0.02
CA MET A 137 -8.34 8.07 0.80
C MET A 137 -9.56 7.27 0.33
N MET A 138 -10.57 7.91 -0.24
CA MET A 138 -11.71 7.24 -0.88
C MET A 138 -11.34 6.53 -2.18
N ASN A 139 -10.33 7.03 -2.89
CA ASN A 139 -9.74 6.35 -4.05
C ASN A 139 -8.64 5.36 -3.67
N ALA A 140 -8.16 5.38 -2.42
CA ALA A 140 -7.21 4.40 -1.93
C ALA A 140 -7.91 3.06 -1.69
N MET A 141 -7.51 2.02 -2.43
CA MET A 141 -7.98 0.66 -2.15
C MET A 141 -7.47 0.21 -0.77
N ASN A 142 -8.37 -0.35 0.05
CA ASN A 142 -7.99 -1.03 1.27
C ASN A 142 -6.94 -2.10 0.94
N VAL A 143 -5.76 -2.01 1.57
CA VAL A 143 -4.64 -2.92 1.29
C VAL A 143 -5.07 -4.34 1.68
N PRO A 144 -5.29 -5.25 0.71
CA PRO A 144 -5.63 -6.62 1.04
C PRO A 144 -4.41 -7.32 1.65
N SER A 145 -4.64 -8.28 2.54
CA SER A 145 -3.57 -9.19 2.98
C SER A 145 -3.06 -9.96 1.77
N LYS A 146 -1.81 -9.68 1.37
CA LYS A 146 -1.15 -10.33 0.24
C LYS A 146 -0.65 -11.70 0.71
N ARG A 147 -1.15 -12.77 0.10
CA ARG A 147 -0.70 -14.16 0.32
C ARG A 147 -0.11 -14.71 -0.97
N SER A 148 0.98 -15.46 -0.88
CA SER A 148 1.61 -15.99 -2.08
C SER A 148 0.85 -17.20 -2.64
N THR A 149 1.03 -17.44 -3.93
CA THR A 149 0.50 -18.64 -4.61
C THR A 149 1.12 -19.91 -4.03
N LEU A 150 2.38 -19.85 -3.62
CA LEU A 150 3.10 -20.94 -2.97
C LEU A 150 2.45 -21.32 -1.64
N GLU A 151 2.12 -20.34 -0.80
CA GLU A 151 1.38 -20.58 0.45
C GLU A 151 0.06 -21.30 0.21
N ARG A 152 -0.73 -20.85 -0.79
CA ARG A 152 -1.99 -21.53 -1.15
C ARG A 152 -1.79 -22.97 -1.64
N LYS A 153 -0.68 -23.25 -2.34
CA LYS A 153 -0.33 -24.61 -2.79
C LYS A 153 0.11 -25.48 -1.62
N LEU A 154 0.91 -24.96 -0.69
CA LEU A 154 1.30 -25.67 0.54
C LEU A 154 0.09 -26.03 1.39
N ASP A 155 -0.85 -25.10 1.59
CA ASP A 155 -2.09 -25.36 2.35
C ASP A 155 -2.87 -26.52 1.73
N LYS A 156 -2.99 -26.56 0.39
CA LYS A 156 -3.62 -27.67 -0.31
C LYS A 156 -2.87 -28.98 -0.09
N LEU A 157 -1.54 -28.98 -0.20
CA LEU A 157 -0.73 -30.18 0.04
C LEU A 157 -0.86 -30.69 1.48
N ILE A 158 -0.81 -29.80 2.47
CA ILE A 158 -0.99 -30.15 3.88
C ILE A 158 -2.37 -30.77 4.11
N LEU A 159 -3.42 -30.19 3.51
CA LEU A 159 -4.78 -30.73 3.62
C LEU A 159 -4.88 -32.12 2.96
N THR A 160 -4.21 -32.34 1.83
CA THR A 160 -4.15 -33.67 1.20
C THR A 160 -3.40 -34.69 2.07
N LEU A 161 -2.28 -34.30 2.70
CA LEU A 161 -1.51 -35.16 3.61
C LEU A 161 -2.28 -35.50 4.88
N LEU A 162 -3.05 -34.55 5.42
CA LEU A 162 -3.93 -34.78 6.56
C LEU A 162 -5.03 -35.79 6.20
N GLY A 163 -5.61 -35.67 4.98
CA GLY A 163 -6.59 -36.62 4.46
C GLY A 163 -6.04 -38.04 4.33
N THR A 164 -4.83 -38.20 3.77
CA THR A 164 -4.18 -39.51 3.64
C THR A 164 -3.80 -40.11 5.00
N LEU A 165 -3.37 -39.28 5.95
CA LEU A 165 -3.10 -39.68 7.34
C LEU A 165 -4.34 -40.31 7.99
N PHE A 166 -5.49 -39.62 7.93
CA PHE A 166 -6.73 -40.14 8.51
C PHE A 166 -7.19 -41.43 7.82
N LEU A 167 -7.02 -41.54 6.50
CA LEU A 167 -7.36 -42.74 5.75
C LEU A 167 -6.50 -43.95 6.19
N MET A 168 -5.18 -43.77 6.33
CA MET A 168 -4.28 -44.82 6.80
C MET A 168 -4.61 -45.24 8.24
N CYS A 169 -4.88 -44.29 9.13
CA CYS A 169 -5.29 -44.58 10.51
C CYS A 169 -6.61 -45.36 10.55
N PHE A 170 -7.57 -45.01 9.69
CA PHE A 170 -8.86 -45.69 9.62
C PHE A 170 -8.72 -47.15 9.12
N ILE A 171 -7.95 -47.37 8.06
CA ILE A 171 -7.67 -48.73 7.55
C ILE A 171 -6.93 -49.57 8.61
N GLY A 172 -5.93 -48.99 9.27
CA GLY A 172 -5.18 -49.67 10.33
C GLY A 172 -6.03 -50.02 11.54
N ALA A 173 -6.98 -49.16 11.91
CA ALA A 173 -7.90 -49.42 13.01
C ALA A 173 -8.92 -50.53 12.71
N ILE A 174 -9.45 -50.57 11.48
CA ILE A 174 -10.29 -51.68 11.02
C ILE A 174 -9.49 -52.98 11.03
N GLY A 175 -8.25 -52.95 10.50
CA GLY A 175 -7.35 -54.10 10.51
C GLY A 175 -7.10 -54.64 11.91
N SER A 176 -6.76 -53.75 12.86
CA SER A 176 -6.57 -54.09 14.27
C SER A 176 -7.83 -54.66 14.92
N GLY A 177 -9.00 -54.03 14.70
CA GLY A 177 -10.27 -54.47 15.26
C GLY A 177 -10.77 -55.82 14.73
N VAL A 178 -10.37 -56.21 13.51
CA VAL A 178 -10.69 -57.52 12.91
C VAL A 178 -9.65 -58.58 13.31
N PHE A 179 -8.37 -58.21 13.36
CA PHE A 179 -7.27 -59.15 13.58
C PHE A 179 -7.10 -59.55 15.05
N ILE A 180 -7.48 -58.70 16.00
CA ILE A 180 -7.37 -59.00 17.42
C ILE A 180 -8.41 -60.06 17.81
N ASP A 181 -7.93 -61.29 17.95
CA ASP A 181 -8.73 -62.45 18.35
C ASP A 181 -8.04 -63.24 19.47
N ARG A 182 -8.83 -63.96 20.27
CA ARG A 182 -8.34 -64.80 21.39
C ARG A 182 -7.54 -66.02 20.92
N LYS A 183 -7.51 -66.28 19.62
CA LYS A 183 -6.74 -67.35 18.98
C LYS A 183 -5.24 -67.26 19.25
N TYR A 184 -4.72 -66.05 19.46
CA TYR A 184 -3.30 -65.82 19.73
C TYR A 184 -2.98 -65.94 21.22
N TRP A 185 -2.92 -67.18 21.73
CA TRP A 185 -2.73 -67.49 23.15
C TRP A 185 -1.43 -66.88 23.75
N TYR A 186 -0.39 -66.69 22.93
CA TYR A 186 0.89 -66.13 23.34
C TYR A 186 0.84 -64.61 23.64
N LEU A 187 -0.18 -63.89 23.18
CA LEU A 187 -0.36 -62.46 23.42
C LEU A 187 -1.10 -62.17 24.74
N GLY A 188 -1.56 -63.19 25.47
CA GLY A 188 -2.11 -63.01 26.83
C GLY A 188 -3.48 -62.31 26.92
N LEU A 189 -4.30 -62.30 25.86
CA LEU A 189 -5.58 -61.58 25.79
C LEU A 189 -6.74 -62.15 26.66
N SER A 190 -6.47 -63.00 27.65
CA SER A 190 -7.49 -63.86 28.27
C SER A 190 -8.07 -63.35 29.60
N LYS A 191 -7.27 -62.74 30.50
CA LYS A 191 -7.78 -62.26 31.81
C LYS A 191 -7.03 -61.01 32.30
N GLY A 192 -7.78 -59.98 32.70
CA GLY A 192 -7.25 -58.76 33.33
C GLY A 192 -6.67 -57.71 32.37
N VAL A 193 -6.93 -57.84 31.08
CA VAL A 193 -6.34 -56.97 30.05
C VAL A 193 -7.09 -55.63 29.99
N GLU A 194 -6.33 -54.53 29.88
CA GLU A 194 -6.87 -53.19 29.73
C GLU A 194 -7.85 -53.09 28.56
N ALA A 195 -8.85 -52.22 28.67
CA ALA A 195 -9.95 -52.12 27.71
C ALA A 195 -9.50 -51.86 26.26
N GLN A 196 -8.29 -51.35 26.07
CA GLN A 196 -7.65 -51.09 24.77
C GLN A 196 -7.19 -52.35 24.02
N PHE A 197 -7.09 -53.51 24.67
CA PHE A 197 -6.72 -54.79 24.03
C PHE A 197 -7.77 -55.90 24.25
N ASN A 198 -8.97 -55.57 24.73
CA ASN A 198 -10.00 -56.58 24.98
C ASN A 198 -10.79 -56.91 23.68
N PRO A 199 -10.76 -58.16 23.17
CA PRO A 199 -11.47 -58.56 21.95
C PRO A 199 -12.99 -58.38 22.01
N ASP A 200 -13.58 -58.35 23.21
CA ASP A 200 -15.02 -58.19 23.42
C ASP A 200 -15.48 -56.75 23.17
N ARG A 201 -14.55 -55.77 23.22
CA ARG A 201 -14.81 -54.34 23.01
C ARG A 201 -14.08 -53.82 21.77
N ARG A 202 -14.36 -54.43 20.61
CA ARG A 202 -13.72 -54.09 19.31
C ARG A 202 -13.73 -52.61 18.95
N ILE A 203 -14.79 -51.89 19.31
CA ILE A 203 -14.91 -50.43 19.07
C ILE A 203 -13.89 -49.66 19.90
N VAL A 204 -13.66 -50.04 21.16
CA VAL A 204 -12.69 -49.39 22.05
C VAL A 204 -11.26 -49.69 21.58
N VAL A 205 -10.99 -50.93 21.14
CA VAL A 205 -9.72 -51.34 20.57
C VAL A 205 -9.41 -50.56 19.28
N ALA A 206 -10.39 -50.45 18.38
CA ALA A 206 -10.25 -49.67 17.15
C ALA A 206 -10.01 -48.18 17.46
N ALA A 207 -10.78 -47.59 18.37
CA ALA A 207 -10.62 -46.19 18.75
C ALA A 207 -9.25 -45.89 19.40
N ALA A 208 -8.79 -46.76 20.31
CA ALA A 208 -7.46 -46.65 20.91
C ALA A 208 -6.36 -46.80 19.84
N THR A 209 -6.52 -47.77 18.93
CA THR A 209 -5.58 -47.98 17.82
C THR A 209 -5.54 -46.77 16.88
N ILE A 210 -6.67 -46.10 16.59
CA ILE A 210 -6.67 -44.85 15.81
C ILE A 210 -5.79 -43.80 16.47
N LEU A 211 -5.94 -43.57 17.78
CA LEU A 211 -5.14 -42.58 18.51
C LEU A 211 -3.65 -42.94 18.48
N THR A 212 -3.31 -44.22 18.66
CA THR A 212 -1.92 -44.69 18.56
C THR A 212 -1.36 -44.50 17.14
N LEU A 213 -2.12 -44.85 16.10
CA LEU A 213 -1.69 -44.70 14.71
C LEU A 213 -1.54 -43.23 14.30
N VAL A 214 -2.40 -42.33 14.80
CA VAL A 214 -2.26 -40.89 14.59
C VAL A 214 -0.96 -40.38 15.19
N THR A 215 -0.60 -40.80 16.41
CA THR A 215 0.69 -40.41 16.99
C THR A 215 1.88 -40.98 16.22
N LEU A 216 1.79 -42.24 15.78
CA LEU A 216 2.85 -42.90 15.02
C LEU A 216 3.10 -42.24 13.65
N PHE A 217 2.03 -41.88 12.94
CA PHE A 217 2.09 -41.29 11.60
C PHE A 217 2.10 -39.75 11.61
N SER A 218 2.11 -39.09 12.78
CA SER A 218 2.18 -37.63 12.91
C SER A 218 3.41 -37.01 12.23
N THR A 219 4.48 -37.80 12.06
CA THR A 219 5.71 -37.41 11.34
C THR A 219 5.54 -37.21 9.84
N ILE A 220 4.42 -37.68 9.25
CA ILE A 220 4.08 -37.45 7.84
C ILE A 220 3.81 -35.96 7.57
N ILE A 221 3.33 -35.20 8.55
CA ILE A 221 3.11 -33.76 8.42
C ILE A 221 4.44 -33.05 8.75
N PRO A 222 5.14 -32.47 7.76
CA PRO A 222 6.44 -31.86 7.99
C PRO A 222 6.27 -30.47 8.61
N ILE A 223 6.14 -30.41 9.94
CA ILE A 223 5.99 -29.15 10.68
C ILE A 223 7.18 -28.20 10.41
N SER A 224 8.38 -28.76 10.23
CA SER A 224 9.59 -28.00 9.91
C SER A 224 9.53 -27.30 8.55
N LEU A 225 8.79 -27.83 7.57
CA LEU A 225 8.73 -27.26 6.22
C LEU A 225 8.19 -25.83 6.24
N TYR A 226 7.13 -25.59 7.02
CA TYR A 226 6.52 -24.26 7.12
C TYR A 226 7.51 -23.25 7.70
N PHE A 227 8.15 -23.61 8.82
CA PHE A 227 9.12 -22.74 9.48
C PHE A 227 10.35 -22.48 8.59
N SER A 228 10.86 -23.51 7.90
CA SER A 228 12.00 -23.36 7.00
C SER A 228 11.70 -22.42 5.83
N ILE A 229 10.51 -22.51 5.23
CA ILE A 229 10.12 -21.64 4.12
C ILE A 229 9.99 -20.18 4.59
N GLU A 230 9.37 -19.94 5.75
CA GLU A 230 9.28 -18.60 6.35
C GLU A 230 10.67 -17.99 6.58
N MET A 231 11.60 -18.80 7.11
CA MET A 231 12.98 -18.36 7.38
C MET A 231 13.74 -18.03 6.09
N ILE A 232 13.56 -18.84 5.04
CA ILE A 232 14.16 -18.60 3.72
C ILE A 232 13.64 -17.28 3.13
N LYS A 233 12.33 -17.02 3.19
CA LYS A 233 11.72 -15.77 2.69
C LYS A 233 12.29 -14.54 3.40
N VAL A 234 12.39 -14.60 4.73
CA VAL A 234 12.99 -13.49 5.51
C VAL A 234 14.46 -13.29 5.13
N PHE A 235 15.23 -14.38 4.99
CA PHE A 235 16.62 -14.29 4.59
C PHE A 235 16.80 -13.70 3.19
N GLN A 236 16.01 -14.14 2.21
CA GLN A 236 16.04 -13.60 0.84
C GLN A 236 15.75 -12.09 0.82
N SER A 237 14.71 -11.65 1.53
CA SER A 237 14.34 -10.25 1.60
C SER A 237 15.41 -9.40 2.30
N THR A 238 15.92 -9.86 3.44
CA THR A 238 16.83 -9.06 4.28
C THR A 238 18.29 -9.09 3.85
N GLN A 239 18.79 -10.23 3.37
CA GLN A 239 20.20 -10.39 3.00
C GLN A 239 20.45 -10.21 1.51
N PHE A 240 19.55 -10.65 0.63
CA PHE A 240 19.77 -10.51 -0.80
C PHE A 240 19.19 -9.20 -1.32
N ILE A 241 17.87 -8.98 -1.20
CA ILE A 241 17.22 -7.80 -1.79
C ILE A 241 17.69 -6.49 -1.14
N ASN A 242 17.65 -6.41 0.19
CA ASN A 242 17.94 -5.15 0.89
C ASN A 242 19.43 -4.75 0.91
N LYS A 243 20.34 -5.69 0.62
CA LYS A 243 21.80 -5.43 0.64
C LYS A 243 22.43 -5.48 -0.75
N ASP A 244 21.62 -5.55 -1.81
CA ASP A 244 22.14 -5.52 -3.17
C ASP A 244 22.63 -4.11 -3.54
N LEU A 245 23.92 -4.01 -3.87
CA LEU A 245 24.55 -2.76 -4.31
C LEU A 245 24.09 -2.34 -5.71
N HIS A 246 23.67 -3.28 -6.57
CA HIS A 246 23.18 -2.96 -7.90
C HIS A 246 21.77 -2.35 -7.89
N MET A 247 21.01 -2.56 -6.82
CA MET A 247 19.69 -1.97 -6.61
C MET A 247 19.72 -0.74 -5.69
N TYR A 248 20.90 -0.16 -5.47
CA TYR A 248 21.08 1.05 -4.66
C TYR A 248 21.12 2.30 -5.54
N HIS A 249 20.29 3.29 -5.22
CA HIS A 249 20.26 4.56 -5.94
C HIS A 249 21.16 5.59 -5.24
N ALA A 250 22.27 5.95 -5.89
CA ALA A 250 23.30 6.80 -5.31
C ALA A 250 22.86 8.26 -5.10
N GLU A 251 22.11 8.85 -6.04
CA GLU A 251 21.73 10.28 -5.98
C GLU A 251 20.81 10.59 -4.80
N THR A 252 19.86 9.68 -4.50
CA THR A 252 18.92 9.83 -3.38
C THR A 252 19.37 9.11 -2.12
N ASN A 253 20.51 8.40 -2.15
CA ASN A 253 21.01 7.56 -1.06
C ASN A 253 19.93 6.58 -0.54
N THR A 254 19.21 5.94 -1.45
CA THR A 254 18.12 5.02 -1.11
C THR A 254 18.42 3.60 -1.58
N PRO A 255 18.52 2.62 -0.66
CA PRO A 255 18.63 1.21 -1.03
C PRO A 255 17.26 0.64 -1.41
N ALA A 256 17.28 -0.48 -2.14
CA ALA A 256 16.10 -1.32 -2.29
C ALA A 256 15.59 -1.79 -0.92
N LEU A 257 14.29 -1.66 -0.68
CA LEU A 257 13.66 -2.08 0.58
C LEU A 257 12.46 -2.97 0.29
N ALA A 258 12.61 -4.26 0.55
CA ALA A 258 11.51 -5.20 0.55
C ALA A 258 10.64 -5.00 1.79
N ARG A 259 9.46 -4.40 1.61
CA ARG A 259 8.48 -4.13 2.68
C ARG A 259 7.67 -5.35 3.10
N THR A 260 7.71 -6.42 2.31
CA THR A 260 6.95 -7.67 2.57
C THR A 260 7.80 -8.85 2.13
N SER A 261 8.14 -9.74 3.05
CA SER A 261 8.94 -10.95 2.79
C SER A 261 8.14 -12.06 2.10
N ASN A 262 6.81 -12.02 2.19
CA ASN A 262 5.97 -13.15 1.79
C ASN A 262 5.81 -13.31 0.27
N LEU A 263 6.28 -12.34 -0.52
CA LEU A 263 6.04 -12.23 -1.96
C LEU A 263 7.32 -12.34 -2.79
N ASN A 264 8.45 -12.69 -2.18
CA ASN A 264 9.72 -12.73 -2.89
C ASN A 264 9.67 -13.71 -4.08
N GLU A 265 9.01 -14.85 -3.91
CA GLU A 265 8.86 -15.86 -4.95
C GLU A 265 7.90 -15.45 -6.09
N GLU A 266 7.01 -14.49 -5.84
CA GLU A 266 6.08 -13.98 -6.85
C GLU A 266 6.80 -13.10 -7.87
N LEU A 267 7.93 -12.48 -7.50
CA LEU A 267 8.73 -11.66 -8.41
C LEU A 267 9.21 -12.46 -9.64
N GLY A 268 9.44 -13.77 -9.48
CA GLY A 268 9.81 -14.67 -10.58
C GLY A 268 8.63 -15.18 -11.42
N GLN A 269 7.39 -14.83 -11.05
CA GLN A 269 6.15 -15.29 -11.72
C GLN A 269 5.40 -14.14 -12.39
N ILE A 270 5.97 -12.93 -12.42
CA ILE A 270 5.33 -11.76 -13.02
C ILE A 270 5.34 -11.89 -14.54
N GLU A 271 4.15 -11.89 -15.16
CA GLU A 271 3.98 -11.88 -16.62
C GLU A 271 3.68 -10.48 -17.15
N TYR A 272 2.95 -9.67 -16.38
CA TYR A 272 2.51 -8.33 -16.77
C TYR A 272 3.08 -7.28 -15.81
N ILE A 273 3.76 -6.28 -16.37
CA ILE A 273 4.23 -5.10 -15.64
C ILE A 273 3.36 -3.93 -16.06
N PHE A 274 2.58 -3.42 -15.11
CA PHE A 274 1.86 -2.15 -15.28
C PHE A 274 2.75 -1.03 -14.76
N SER A 275 3.27 -0.21 -15.67
CA SER A 275 4.12 0.93 -15.35
C SER A 275 3.33 2.23 -15.51
N ASP A 276 3.46 3.11 -14.53
CA ASP A 276 3.02 4.50 -14.69
C ASP A 276 4.00 5.24 -15.60
N LYS A 277 3.52 6.23 -16.36
CA LYS A 277 4.36 7.04 -17.21
C LYS A 277 5.16 8.03 -16.36
N THR A 278 4.47 8.87 -15.62
CA THR A 278 5.07 10.00 -14.91
C THR A 278 5.68 9.53 -13.60
N GLY A 279 6.94 9.91 -13.34
CA GLY A 279 7.63 9.54 -12.10
C GLY A 279 8.14 8.09 -12.06
N THR A 280 7.87 7.28 -13.10
CA THR A 280 8.46 5.93 -13.27
C THR A 280 9.23 5.81 -14.58
N LEU A 281 8.57 5.99 -15.73
CA LEU A 281 9.24 5.90 -17.04
C LEU A 281 9.97 7.19 -17.41
N ILE A 282 9.39 8.35 -17.08
CA ILE A 282 9.99 9.65 -17.36
C ILE A 282 10.37 10.37 -16.07
N ARG A 283 11.57 10.97 -16.09
CA ARG A 283 11.99 11.96 -15.11
C ARG A 283 11.20 13.25 -15.31
N ASN A 284 10.85 13.96 -14.23
CA ASN A 284 10.17 15.26 -14.31
C ASN A 284 11.16 16.40 -14.67
N MET A 285 11.91 16.22 -15.75
CA MET A 285 12.90 17.16 -16.29
C MET A 285 12.66 17.28 -17.79
N MET A 286 12.45 18.50 -18.28
CA MET A 286 12.22 18.77 -19.69
C MET A 286 13.37 19.59 -20.24
N ASP A 287 14.24 18.93 -21.00
CA ASP A 287 15.36 19.56 -21.67
C ASP A 287 15.01 19.85 -23.13
N PHE A 288 15.25 21.08 -23.57
CA PHE A 288 15.09 21.44 -24.97
C PHE A 288 16.24 20.85 -25.79
N PHE A 289 15.91 19.97 -26.73
CA PHE A 289 16.93 19.17 -27.43
C PHE A 289 17.14 19.57 -28.89
N LYS A 290 16.07 19.57 -29.69
CA LYS A 290 16.09 19.88 -31.12
C LYS A 290 14.89 20.76 -31.47
N CYS A 291 15.03 21.60 -32.49
CA CYS A 291 13.90 22.31 -33.09
C CYS A 291 14.05 22.40 -34.61
N SER A 292 12.94 22.62 -35.32
CA SER A 292 12.97 22.92 -36.75
C SER A 292 12.47 24.34 -36.97
N ILE A 293 13.26 25.16 -37.64
CA ILE A 293 12.92 26.55 -37.97
C ILE A 293 13.08 26.70 -39.48
N GLY A 294 11.99 27.03 -40.18
CA GLY A 294 12.00 27.19 -41.64
C GLY A 294 12.40 25.93 -42.41
N GLY A 295 12.15 24.73 -41.85
CA GLY A 295 12.54 23.45 -42.45
C GLY A 295 13.98 23.03 -42.18
N VAL A 296 14.78 23.88 -41.53
CA VAL A 296 16.14 23.54 -41.08
C VAL A 296 16.07 23.01 -39.65
N VAL A 297 16.67 21.84 -39.40
CA VAL A 297 16.74 21.23 -38.06
C VAL A 297 17.97 21.78 -37.34
N TYR A 298 17.74 22.27 -36.13
CA TYR A 298 18.77 22.78 -35.21
C TYR A 298 18.81 21.88 -33.97
N GLY A 299 20.02 21.62 -33.47
CA GLY A 299 20.26 20.75 -32.33
C GLY A 299 21.06 19.51 -32.72
N THR A 300 22.20 19.31 -32.06
CA THR A 300 23.10 18.16 -32.25
C THR A 300 23.08 17.36 -30.97
N GLY A 301 22.59 16.13 -31.04
CA GLY A 301 22.53 15.22 -29.90
C GLY A 301 21.87 13.92 -30.31
N ILE A 302 22.37 12.83 -29.75
CA ILE A 302 21.88 11.48 -29.99
C ILE A 302 21.15 11.01 -28.72
N THR A 303 19.97 10.46 -28.89
CA THR A 303 19.19 9.87 -27.79
C THR A 303 19.50 8.38 -27.63
N GLU A 304 19.31 7.81 -26.43
CA GLU A 304 19.46 6.36 -26.21
C GLU A 304 18.54 5.54 -27.14
N ILE A 305 17.38 6.10 -27.54
CA ILE A 305 16.46 5.48 -28.49
C ILE A 305 17.07 5.41 -29.89
N GLU A 306 17.75 6.48 -30.33
CA GLU A 306 18.46 6.50 -31.62
C GLU A 306 19.64 5.51 -31.62
N ILE A 307 20.38 5.39 -30.51
CA ILE A 307 21.46 4.39 -30.34
C ILE A 307 20.90 2.97 -30.42
N GLY A 308 19.85 2.68 -29.64
CA GLY A 308 19.22 1.36 -29.66
C GLY A 308 18.65 1.03 -31.02
N GLY A 309 18.03 1.99 -31.72
CA GLY A 309 17.57 1.79 -33.10
C GLY A 309 18.71 1.44 -34.06
N ALA A 310 19.84 2.11 -33.94
CA ALA A 310 21.00 1.88 -34.78
C ALA A 310 21.68 0.52 -34.51
N GLU A 311 21.77 0.10 -33.25
CA GLU A 311 22.28 -1.23 -32.88
C GLU A 311 21.43 -2.36 -33.50
N TRP A 312 20.11 -2.18 -33.54
CA TRP A 312 19.19 -3.14 -34.17
C TRP A 312 19.35 -3.21 -35.69
N THR A 313 19.73 -2.11 -36.34
CA THR A 313 19.99 -2.05 -37.78
C THR A 313 21.44 -2.34 -38.15
N GLY A 314 22.33 -2.50 -37.16
CA GLY A 314 23.76 -2.77 -37.37
C GLY A 314 24.57 -1.55 -37.81
N GLU A 315 24.06 -0.34 -37.60
CA GLU A 315 24.76 0.92 -37.89
C GLU A 315 25.48 1.41 -36.62
N ILE A 316 26.76 1.79 -36.75
CA ILE A 316 27.53 2.34 -35.64
C ILE A 316 27.26 3.84 -35.59
N VAL A 317 26.57 4.28 -34.53
CA VAL A 317 26.38 5.70 -34.22
C VAL A 317 27.42 6.07 -33.17
N GLU A 318 28.47 6.78 -33.57
CA GLU A 318 29.46 7.34 -32.64
C GLU A 318 28.87 8.56 -31.91
N MET A 319 29.09 8.61 -30.58
CA MET A 319 28.66 9.71 -29.69
C MET A 319 29.35 11.03 -30.00
#